data_AF-A0A7H9AKZ3-F1
#
_entry.id   AF-A0A7H9AKZ3-F1
#
_cell.length_a   1.000
_cell.length_b   1.000
_cell.length_c   1.000
_cell.angle_alpha   90.00
_cell.angle_beta   90.00
_cell.angle_gamma   90.00
#
_symmetry.space_group_name_H-M   'P 1'
#
loop_
_entity.id
_entity.type
_entity.pdbx_description
1 polymer ?
#
loop_
_entity_poly.entity_id
_entity_poly.type
_entity_poly.pdbx_seq_one_letter_code
_entity_poly.pdbx_strand_id
1 'polypeptide(L)'
;MKIQLGFLLTFLFFHTTVIYSQISYSPNNTIRNTIRKEIWKELKLKTPQKQKFLLGLVFNSNEPFVKYEKAAKQRGWEPYEIATAAAFFRVVCSEVVQGEDYTETQYKQIYEQFKKDFSRDNIDSKRTDIFKQRKYDALILKAFWVASMFELAKKNSPEIQKLAEQLLQENPLVDSNSIQIQEEVDAFEDASPTVSAPNTQSPPLADALSKIEDVILRTVTSYGLNGVYINNEVNILYKNGDVFTNPFKPLESFDIAASKKKNPKKWDRWAKKGNTLYVTRSKNGKTYDWKKFFPLRKASKGFTLNGKFNTSDPFGGATVINVSTVVFDDKGRFAWVTVKGGSTNWKSIYSKSTSAGRYEINTYTITLKYNNGKAESLFFGLYPKDNEHFIIGSSHFVPVQK
;
A
#
# COMPACT_ATOMS: atom_id res chain seq x y z
N MET A 1 -25.70 58.63 3.33
CA MET A 1 -27.04 58.13 3.71
C MET A 1 -27.29 56.81 2.98
N LYS A 2 -28.02 55.90 3.64
CA LYS A 2 -28.31 54.45 3.39
C LYS A 2 -28.67 54.04 1.93
N ILE A 3 -28.14 52.93 1.38
CA ILE A 3 -28.59 51.49 1.28
C ILE A 3 -29.37 51.14 -0.04
N GLN A 4 -29.06 49.94 -0.59
CA GLN A 4 -29.78 49.02 -1.53
C GLN A 4 -29.25 49.03 -2.96
N LEU A 5 -28.71 47.97 -3.59
CA LEU A 5 -28.90 46.50 -3.64
C LEU A 5 -30.28 46.03 -4.17
N GLY A 6 -30.33 45.60 -5.44
CA GLY A 6 -31.34 44.66 -5.95
C GLY A 6 -31.61 44.68 -7.47
N PHE A 7 -31.53 43.49 -8.10
CA PHE A 7 -31.93 43.08 -9.48
C PHE A 7 -30.98 43.46 -10.63
N LEU A 8 -30.19 42.59 -11.27
CA LEU A 8 -30.28 41.20 -11.78
C LEU A 8 -31.16 41.00 -13.04
N LEU A 9 -30.48 40.60 -14.13
CA LEU A 9 -30.93 39.87 -15.33
C LEU A 9 -31.79 40.68 -16.35
N THR A 10 -31.56 40.71 -17.68
CA THR A 10 -31.22 39.62 -18.61
C THR A 10 -30.93 40.17 -20.03
N PHE A 11 -30.26 39.37 -20.86
CA PHE A 11 -30.19 39.41 -22.35
C PHE A 11 -29.25 40.40 -23.07
N LEU A 12 -28.04 39.93 -23.41
CA LEU A 12 -27.63 39.67 -24.81
C LEU A 12 -26.21 39.10 -24.85
N PHE A 13 -26.14 37.76 -24.84
CA PHE A 13 -24.96 36.96 -25.15
C PHE A 13 -25.33 36.13 -26.38
N PHE A 14 -24.89 36.50 -27.58
CA PHE A 14 -24.86 35.60 -28.75
C PHE A 14 -24.13 36.29 -29.92
N HIS A 15 -22.88 35.87 -30.17
CA HIS A 15 -22.29 35.53 -31.50
C HIS A 15 -20.79 35.80 -31.55
N THR A 16 -20.00 34.75 -31.34
CA THR A 16 -18.91 34.32 -32.24
C THR A 16 -18.52 32.90 -31.84
N THR A 17 -18.88 31.91 -32.67
CA THR A 17 -18.43 30.52 -32.51
C THR A 17 -17.92 30.05 -33.86
N VAL A 18 -16.59 30.08 -34.04
CA VAL A 18 -15.88 29.43 -35.13
C VAL A 18 -14.91 28.43 -34.50
N ILE A 19 -15.26 27.16 -34.65
CA ILE A 19 -14.46 25.96 -34.95
C ILE A 19 -12.94 26.06 -34.65
N TYR A 20 -12.50 25.44 -33.55
CA TYR A 20 -11.54 24.30 -33.50
C TYR A 20 -11.26 23.94 -32.02
N SER A 21 -10.88 22.68 -31.78
CA SER A 21 -10.44 22.06 -30.52
C SER A 21 -11.52 21.62 -29.51
N GLN A 22 -12.20 20.52 -29.82
CA GLN A 22 -12.50 19.51 -28.79
C GLN A 22 -12.15 18.10 -29.31
N ILE A 23 -10.86 17.88 -29.49
CA ILE A 23 -10.26 16.60 -29.12
C ILE A 23 -9.43 16.91 -27.89
N SER A 24 -10.03 16.82 -26.71
CA SER A 24 -9.25 16.69 -25.48
C SER A 24 -8.61 15.30 -25.50
N TYR A 25 -7.47 15.18 -26.17
CA TYR A 25 -6.54 14.11 -25.92
C TYR A 25 -6.04 14.28 -24.48
N SER A 26 -6.54 13.43 -23.59
CA SER A 26 -6.05 13.30 -22.22
C SER A 26 -4.97 12.22 -22.23
N PRO A 27 -3.66 12.55 -22.11
CA PRO A 27 -2.66 11.52 -21.96
C PRO A 27 -2.91 10.71 -20.68
N ASN A 28 -2.79 9.40 -20.84
CA ASN A 28 -3.26 8.34 -19.97
C ASN A 28 -2.55 8.28 -18.60
N ASN A 29 -3.33 8.23 -17.51
CA ASN A 29 -2.91 8.22 -16.10
C ASN A 29 -2.24 6.90 -15.60
N THR A 30 -1.78 6.04 -16.49
CA THR A 30 -1.39 4.65 -16.14
C THR A 30 0.11 4.36 -16.16
N ILE A 31 0.96 5.29 -16.60
CA ILE A 31 2.43 5.07 -16.62
C ILE A 31 3.12 5.73 -15.42
N ARG A 32 2.82 7.01 -15.13
CA ARG A 32 3.32 7.75 -13.94
C ARG A 32 3.00 7.05 -12.62
N ASN A 33 1.79 6.50 -12.49
CA ASN A 33 1.39 5.74 -11.29
C ASN A 33 2.07 4.38 -11.18
N THR A 34 2.44 3.78 -12.30
CA THR A 34 3.12 2.49 -12.36
C THR A 34 4.60 2.67 -12.03
N ILE A 35 5.24 3.71 -12.55
CA ILE A 35 6.64 4.02 -12.23
C ILE A 35 6.78 4.55 -10.80
N ARG A 36 5.81 5.33 -10.31
CA ARG A 36 5.65 5.63 -8.87
C ARG A 36 5.42 4.39 -8.02
N LYS A 37 4.93 3.27 -8.54
CA LYS A 37 4.74 2.03 -7.77
C LYS A 37 5.94 1.09 -7.86
N GLU A 38 6.68 1.10 -8.96
CA GLU A 38 7.80 0.20 -9.20
C GLU A 38 9.11 0.76 -8.64
N ILE A 39 9.44 2.03 -8.92
CA ILE A 39 10.71 2.65 -8.53
C ILE A 39 10.66 3.18 -7.09
N TRP A 40 9.48 3.62 -6.65
CA TRP A 40 9.28 3.99 -5.25
C TRP A 40 9.49 2.80 -4.32
N LYS A 41 9.17 1.55 -4.70
CA LYS A 41 9.42 0.39 -3.84
C LYS A 41 10.91 0.24 -3.53
N GLU A 42 11.76 0.50 -4.50
CA GLU A 42 13.22 0.44 -4.37
C GLU A 42 13.78 1.63 -3.57
N LEU A 43 13.41 2.86 -3.93
CA LEU A 43 13.86 4.08 -3.24
C LEU A 43 13.39 4.13 -1.78
N LYS A 44 12.16 3.67 -1.51
CA LYS A 44 11.53 3.67 -0.19
C LYS A 44 12.28 2.83 0.84
N LEU A 45 13.01 1.80 0.44
CA LEU A 45 13.81 0.98 1.36
C LEU A 45 15.07 1.71 1.86
N LYS A 46 15.61 2.62 1.05
CA LYS A 46 16.85 3.38 1.34
C LYS A 46 16.60 4.74 2.00
N THR A 47 15.34 5.15 2.19
CA THR A 47 14.95 6.50 2.65
C THR A 47 14.55 6.53 4.13
N PRO A 48 15.19 7.34 5.01
CA PRO A 48 14.75 7.52 6.40
C PRO A 48 13.35 8.16 6.57
N GLN A 49 12.66 7.85 7.68
CA GLN A 49 11.24 8.18 7.91
C GLN A 49 10.90 9.68 7.94
N LYS A 50 11.78 10.52 8.50
CA LYS A 50 11.58 11.97 8.57
C LYS A 50 11.50 12.58 7.17
N GLN A 51 12.33 12.09 6.25
CA GLN A 51 12.43 12.63 4.91
C GLN A 51 11.34 12.07 3.97
N LYS A 52 10.78 10.87 4.25
CA LYS A 52 9.56 10.35 3.61
C LYS A 52 8.32 11.23 3.80
N PHE A 53 8.13 11.80 5.00
CA PHE A 53 7.03 12.72 5.30
C PHE A 53 7.12 14.00 4.47
N LEU A 54 8.34 14.55 4.36
CA LEU A 54 8.62 15.77 3.62
C LEU A 54 8.54 15.55 2.10
N LEU A 55 8.98 14.39 1.60
CA LEU A 55 8.72 13.97 0.21
C LEU A 55 7.21 13.81 -0.06
N GLY A 56 6.44 13.25 0.86
CA GLY A 56 4.99 13.14 0.73
C GLY A 56 4.27 14.50 0.67
N LEU A 57 4.83 15.54 1.30
CA LEU A 57 4.36 16.92 1.21
C LEU A 57 4.78 17.61 -0.11
N VAL A 58 6.02 17.39 -0.56
CA VAL A 58 6.59 18.02 -1.77
C VAL A 58 6.08 17.41 -3.07
N PHE A 59 5.84 16.09 -3.10
CA PHE A 59 5.49 15.33 -4.31
C PHE A 59 3.99 15.01 -4.42
N ASN A 60 3.12 15.64 -3.63
CA ASN A 60 1.66 15.46 -3.71
C ASN A 60 1.04 16.13 -4.96
N SER A 61 1.86 16.51 -5.94
CA SER A 61 1.52 17.20 -7.17
C SER A 61 2.55 16.85 -8.26
N ASN A 62 2.24 17.18 -9.52
CA ASN A 62 3.19 17.05 -10.63
C ASN A 62 4.20 18.20 -10.69
N GLU A 63 4.22 19.07 -9.67
CA GLU A 63 5.04 20.28 -9.62
C GLU A 63 6.55 20.04 -9.85
N PRO A 64 7.16 18.95 -9.35
CA PRO A 64 8.56 18.65 -9.64
C PRO A 64 8.82 18.47 -11.14
N PHE A 65 7.97 17.70 -11.82
CA PHE A 65 8.06 17.52 -13.27
C PHE A 65 7.85 18.85 -14.02
N VAL A 66 6.91 19.69 -13.57
CA VAL A 66 6.69 21.03 -14.14
C VAL A 66 7.92 21.92 -13.95
N LYS A 67 8.58 21.86 -12.78
CA LYS A 67 9.82 22.60 -12.50
C LYS A 67 10.97 22.13 -13.38
N TYR A 68 11.13 20.81 -13.56
CA TYR A 68 12.11 20.25 -14.48
C TYR A 68 11.83 20.66 -15.93
N GLU A 69 10.59 20.52 -16.41
CA GLU A 69 10.21 20.92 -17.77
C GLU A 69 10.51 22.40 -18.02
N LYS A 70 10.17 23.25 -17.06
CA LYS A 70 10.46 24.69 -17.12
C LYS A 70 11.97 24.93 -17.17
N ALA A 71 12.76 24.27 -16.31
CA ALA A 71 14.20 24.41 -16.23
C ALA A 71 14.92 23.93 -17.51
N ALA A 72 14.46 22.84 -18.11
CA ALA A 72 14.95 22.33 -19.38
C ALA A 72 14.62 23.29 -20.53
N LYS A 73 13.37 23.74 -20.63
CA LYS A 73 12.93 24.70 -21.66
C LYS A 73 13.67 26.03 -21.58
N GLN A 74 13.91 26.54 -20.36
CA GLN A 74 14.69 27.77 -20.14
C GLN A 74 16.13 27.67 -20.66
N ARG A 75 16.67 26.44 -20.78
CA ARG A 75 18.01 26.16 -21.30
C ARG A 75 18.03 25.73 -22.76
N GLY A 76 16.86 25.73 -23.42
CA GLY A 76 16.70 25.28 -24.80
C GLY A 76 16.84 23.76 -24.97
N TRP A 77 16.59 22.98 -23.90
CA TRP A 77 16.66 21.52 -23.93
C TRP A 77 15.26 20.91 -24.09
N GLU A 78 15.20 19.76 -24.75
CA GLU A 78 13.96 19.00 -24.90
C GLU A 78 13.68 18.19 -23.63
N PRO A 79 12.66 18.53 -22.83
CA PRO A 79 12.47 17.95 -21.49
C PRO A 79 12.15 16.45 -21.52
N TYR A 80 11.66 15.91 -22.62
CA TYR A 80 11.22 14.51 -22.71
C TYR A 80 12.25 13.58 -23.37
N GLU A 81 13.44 14.10 -23.70
CA GLU A 81 14.55 13.27 -24.14
C GLU A 81 15.21 12.55 -22.95
N ILE A 82 15.56 11.27 -23.14
CA ILE A 82 16.31 10.50 -22.12
C ILE A 82 17.65 11.17 -21.80
N ALA A 83 18.32 11.73 -22.81
CA ALA A 83 19.56 12.46 -22.61
C ALA A 83 19.39 13.63 -21.64
N THR A 84 18.29 14.40 -21.76
CA THR A 84 17.97 15.50 -20.85
C THR A 84 17.69 15.00 -19.43
N ALA A 85 16.91 13.92 -19.29
CA ALA A 85 16.63 13.32 -17.97
C ALA A 85 17.88 12.74 -17.30
N ALA A 86 18.77 12.10 -18.08
CA ALA A 86 20.04 11.56 -17.60
C ALA A 86 21.02 12.67 -17.19
N ALA A 87 21.11 13.74 -17.98
CA ALA A 87 21.89 14.91 -17.65
C ALA A 87 21.39 15.56 -16.35
N PHE A 88 20.08 15.77 -16.22
CA PHE A 88 19.47 16.30 -15.00
C PHE A 88 19.75 15.42 -13.78
N PHE A 89 19.57 14.10 -13.91
CA PHE A 89 19.88 13.15 -12.85
C PHE A 89 21.35 13.23 -12.41
N ARG A 90 22.29 13.27 -13.35
CA ARG A 90 23.72 13.33 -13.04
C ARG A 90 24.09 14.64 -12.36
N VAL A 91 23.55 15.75 -12.86
CA VAL A 91 23.71 17.08 -12.26
C VAL A 91 23.27 17.05 -10.81
N VAL A 92 22.02 16.66 -10.55
CA VAL A 92 21.46 16.65 -9.20
C VAL A 92 22.27 15.77 -8.25
N CYS A 93 22.65 14.57 -8.67
CA CYS A 93 23.47 13.70 -7.84
C CYS A 93 24.85 14.33 -7.58
N SER A 94 25.47 14.96 -8.57
CA SER A 94 26.81 15.53 -8.43
C SER A 94 26.83 16.78 -7.54
N GLU A 95 25.81 17.64 -7.65
CA GLU A 95 25.62 18.78 -6.75
C GLU A 95 25.41 18.32 -5.31
N VAL A 96 24.66 17.23 -5.09
CA VAL A 96 24.51 16.65 -3.77
C VAL A 96 25.85 16.14 -3.22
N VAL A 97 26.64 15.43 -4.04
CA VAL A 97 27.97 14.96 -3.64
C VAL A 97 28.90 16.11 -3.25
N GLN A 98 28.93 17.18 -4.07
CA GLN A 98 29.81 18.32 -3.83
C GLN A 98 29.29 19.28 -2.76
N GLY A 99 27.98 19.29 -2.53
CA GLY A 99 27.30 20.25 -1.65
C GLY A 99 27.13 21.66 -2.24
N GLU A 100 27.52 21.85 -3.50
CA GLU A 100 27.48 23.13 -4.21
C GLU A 100 26.75 22.98 -5.55
N ASP A 101 26.10 24.07 -5.96
CA ASP A 101 25.34 24.12 -7.20
C ASP A 101 26.30 24.31 -8.39
N TYR A 102 26.01 23.67 -9.51
CA TYR A 102 26.83 23.79 -10.71
C TYR A 102 26.61 25.11 -11.44
N THR A 103 27.65 25.56 -12.15
CA THR A 103 27.55 26.71 -13.06
C THR A 103 26.78 26.34 -14.33
N GLU A 104 26.22 27.35 -15.00
CA GLU A 104 25.50 27.15 -16.26
C GLU A 104 26.38 26.50 -17.35
N THR A 105 27.68 26.80 -17.36
CA THR A 105 28.64 26.16 -18.26
C THR A 105 28.78 24.67 -17.97
N GLN A 106 28.85 24.26 -16.70
CA GLN A 106 28.94 22.85 -16.31
C GLN A 106 27.65 22.09 -16.65
N TYR A 107 26.48 22.69 -16.41
CA TYR A 107 25.20 22.11 -16.82
C TYR A 107 25.16 21.82 -18.32
N LYS A 108 25.54 22.80 -19.14
CA LYS A 108 25.57 22.67 -20.60
C LYS A 108 26.56 21.59 -21.05
N GLN A 109 27.76 21.56 -20.48
CA GLN A 109 28.77 20.54 -20.81
C GLN A 109 28.26 19.12 -20.54
N ILE A 110 27.59 18.91 -19.40
CA ILE A 110 27.03 17.60 -19.05
C ILE A 110 25.92 17.23 -20.02
N TYR A 111 24.99 18.14 -20.31
CA TYR A 111 23.91 17.88 -21.26
C TYR A 111 24.44 17.51 -22.65
N GLU A 112 25.36 18.30 -23.21
CA GLU A 112 25.92 18.04 -24.54
C GLU A 112 26.69 16.71 -24.59
N GLN A 113 27.41 16.38 -23.51
CA GLN A 113 28.09 15.09 -23.40
C GLN A 113 27.09 13.92 -23.46
N PHE A 114 26.00 13.98 -22.69
CA PHE A 114 24.95 12.94 -22.73
C PHE A 114 24.25 12.86 -24.07
N LYS A 115 23.95 14.01 -24.70
CA LYS A 115 23.33 14.05 -26.01
C LYS A 115 24.21 13.41 -27.07
N LYS A 116 25.52 13.67 -27.02
CA LYS A 116 26.52 13.06 -27.90
C LYS A 116 26.63 11.56 -27.67
N ASP A 117 26.74 11.11 -26.43
CA ASP A 117 26.82 9.68 -26.09
C ASP A 117 25.56 8.93 -26.53
N PHE A 118 24.39 9.52 -26.30
CA PHE A 118 23.11 8.94 -26.70
C PHE A 118 22.95 8.83 -28.22
N SER A 119 23.43 9.84 -28.96
CA SER A 119 23.41 9.86 -30.43
C SER A 119 24.39 8.86 -31.04
N ARG A 120 25.60 8.73 -30.48
CA ARG A 120 26.63 7.79 -30.95
C ARG A 120 26.15 6.35 -30.90
N ASP A 121 25.47 5.98 -29.83
CA ASP A 121 25.12 4.58 -29.56
C ASP A 121 23.81 4.16 -30.25
N ASN A 122 23.16 5.09 -30.97
CA ASN A 122 21.85 4.94 -31.60
C ASN A 122 20.81 4.29 -30.67
N ILE A 123 20.86 4.66 -29.39
CA ILE A 123 20.04 4.06 -28.33
C ILE A 123 18.56 4.40 -28.57
N ASP A 124 18.29 5.57 -29.13
CA ASP A 124 16.93 6.05 -29.30
C ASP A 124 16.15 5.28 -30.36
N SER A 125 16.77 4.90 -31.48
CA SER A 125 16.05 4.21 -32.56
C SER A 125 15.78 2.74 -32.26
N LYS A 126 16.48 2.16 -31.28
CA LYS A 126 16.46 0.71 -30.99
C LYS A 126 15.51 0.31 -29.86
N ARG A 127 14.87 1.27 -29.19
CA ARG A 127 14.08 1.01 -27.97
C ARG A 127 12.65 1.51 -28.15
N THR A 128 11.69 0.77 -27.56
CA THR A 128 10.26 1.11 -27.63
C THR A 128 9.94 2.35 -26.79
N ASP A 129 8.89 3.09 -27.15
CA ASP A 129 8.46 4.28 -26.41
C ASP A 129 8.15 3.99 -24.93
N ILE A 130 7.59 2.81 -24.65
CA ILE A 130 7.31 2.36 -23.27
C ILE A 130 8.60 2.20 -22.47
N PHE A 131 9.64 1.62 -23.07
CA PHE A 131 10.94 1.51 -22.43
C PHE A 131 11.53 2.89 -22.15
N LYS A 132 11.48 3.78 -23.16
CA LYS A 132 12.02 5.13 -23.04
C LYS A 132 11.36 5.90 -21.92
N GLN A 133 10.02 5.85 -21.85
CA GLN A 133 9.24 6.47 -20.80
C GLN A 133 9.58 5.91 -19.41
N ARG A 134 9.75 4.59 -19.28
CA ARG A 134 10.16 3.96 -18.01
C ARG A 134 11.52 4.44 -17.53
N LYS A 135 12.52 4.49 -18.41
CA LYS A 135 13.87 4.99 -18.05
C LYS A 135 13.85 6.48 -17.73
N TYR A 136 13.12 7.26 -18.52
CA TYR A 136 12.90 8.67 -18.26
C TYR A 136 12.35 8.90 -16.84
N ASP A 137 11.22 8.29 -16.50
CA ASP A 137 10.59 8.49 -15.20
C ASP A 137 11.46 7.97 -14.05
N ALA A 138 12.26 6.92 -14.29
CA ALA A 138 13.24 6.43 -13.32
C ALA A 138 14.29 7.46 -12.94
N LEU A 139 14.92 8.06 -13.94
CA LEU A 139 15.99 9.03 -13.76
C LEU A 139 15.46 10.28 -13.04
N ILE A 140 14.32 10.78 -13.48
CA ILE A 140 13.70 11.96 -12.88
C ILE A 140 13.30 11.72 -11.42
N LEU A 141 12.68 10.58 -11.09
CA LEU A 141 12.31 10.27 -9.71
C LEU A 141 13.51 10.06 -8.80
N LYS A 142 14.57 9.37 -9.27
CA LYS A 142 15.80 9.21 -8.49
C LYS A 142 16.45 10.57 -8.21
N ALA A 143 16.54 11.44 -9.22
CA ALA A 143 17.10 12.78 -9.08
C ALA A 143 16.34 13.60 -8.03
N PHE A 144 15.02 13.69 -8.18
CA PHE A 144 14.18 14.45 -7.26
C PHE A 144 14.25 13.96 -5.83
N TRP A 145 14.33 12.65 -5.65
CA TRP A 145 14.52 12.06 -4.34
C TRP A 145 15.84 12.54 -3.72
N VAL A 146 16.96 12.37 -4.43
CA VAL A 146 18.30 12.75 -3.93
C VAL A 146 18.35 14.24 -3.54
N ALA A 147 17.89 15.13 -4.43
CA ALA A 147 17.84 16.57 -4.17
C ALA A 147 17.02 16.92 -2.93
N SER A 148 15.78 16.41 -2.87
CA SER A 148 14.86 16.74 -1.76
C SER A 148 15.42 16.28 -0.43
N MET A 149 16.02 15.10 -0.39
CA MET A 149 16.59 14.52 0.82
C MET A 149 17.77 15.33 1.33
N PHE A 150 18.62 15.79 0.42
CA PHE A 150 19.78 16.62 0.73
C PHE A 150 19.35 18.01 1.24
N GLU A 151 18.39 18.65 0.59
CA GLU A 151 17.83 19.94 1.03
C GLU A 151 17.19 19.85 2.42
N LEU A 152 16.43 18.79 2.70
CA LEU A 152 15.82 18.58 4.01
C LEU A 152 16.83 18.28 5.12
N ALA A 153 17.99 17.75 4.75
CA ALA A 153 19.14 17.62 5.63
C ALA A 153 19.96 18.93 5.74
N LYS A 154 19.46 20.04 5.19
CA LYS A 154 20.15 21.33 5.11
C LYS A 154 21.53 21.21 4.47
N LYS A 155 21.62 20.44 3.39
CA LYS A 155 22.86 20.17 2.64
C LYS A 155 23.96 19.50 3.48
N ASN A 156 23.60 18.76 4.54
CA ASN A 156 24.55 18.12 5.44
C ASN A 156 24.13 16.68 5.81
N SER A 157 24.24 15.74 4.85
CA SER A 157 24.04 14.31 5.11
C SER A 157 25.01 13.45 4.31
N PRO A 158 26.07 12.94 4.95
CA PRO A 158 27.05 12.04 4.33
C PRO A 158 26.42 10.78 3.74
N GLU A 159 25.33 10.28 4.31
CA GLU A 159 24.62 9.10 3.80
C GLU A 159 23.94 9.36 2.45
N ILE A 160 23.35 10.55 2.29
CA ILE A 160 22.72 10.96 1.03
C ILE A 160 23.79 11.26 -0.03
N GLN A 161 24.91 11.85 0.35
CA GLN A 161 26.07 12.05 -0.53
C GLN A 161 26.62 10.72 -1.02
N LYS A 162 26.87 9.77 -0.12
CA LYS A 162 27.32 8.41 -0.48
C LYS A 162 26.34 7.69 -1.42
N LEU A 163 25.04 7.87 -1.22
CA LEU A 163 24.04 7.30 -2.13
C LEU A 163 24.06 7.99 -3.50
N ALA A 164 24.23 9.31 -3.54
CA ALA A 164 24.39 10.05 -4.79
C ALA A 164 25.65 9.60 -5.56
N GLU A 165 26.77 9.35 -4.88
CA GLU A 165 27.97 8.76 -5.48
C GLU A 165 27.71 7.38 -6.07
N GLN A 166 27.03 6.49 -5.32
CA GLN A 166 26.66 5.17 -5.82
C GLN A 166 25.78 5.26 -7.07
N LEU A 167 24.81 6.17 -7.06
CA LEU A 167 23.91 6.43 -8.19
C LEU A 167 24.63 7.02 -9.41
N LEU A 168 25.74 7.75 -9.22
CA LEU A 168 26.58 8.26 -10.32
C LEU A 168 27.45 7.17 -10.95
N GLN A 169 27.78 6.12 -10.20
CA GLN A 169 28.52 4.96 -10.69
C GLN A 169 27.64 4.00 -11.49
N GLU A 170 26.32 4.01 -11.26
CA GLU A 170 25.35 3.34 -12.14
C GLU A 170 25.37 4.03 -13.51
N ASN A 171 25.71 3.34 -14.60
CA ASN A 171 25.60 3.91 -15.94
C ASN A 171 24.11 4.09 -16.28
N PRO A 172 23.58 5.32 -16.37
CA PRO A 172 22.14 5.52 -16.55
C PRO A 172 21.64 5.10 -17.95
N LEU A 173 22.55 4.89 -18.92
CA LEU A 173 22.22 4.59 -20.31
C LEU A 173 22.33 3.08 -20.66
N VAL A 174 23.11 2.32 -19.89
CA VAL A 174 23.34 0.88 -20.10
C VAL A 174 22.48 0.08 -19.14
N ASP A 175 21.70 -0.88 -19.66
CA ASP A 175 20.94 -1.79 -18.81
C ASP A 175 21.85 -2.84 -18.20
N SER A 176 21.90 -2.93 -16.88
CA SER A 176 22.51 -4.07 -16.18
C SER A 176 21.63 -5.33 -16.24
N ASN A 177 20.37 -5.22 -16.70
CA ASN A 177 19.39 -6.30 -16.75
C ASN A 177 18.86 -6.54 -18.18
N SER A 178 19.73 -6.98 -19.08
CA SER A 178 19.31 -7.84 -20.17
C SER A 178 19.00 -9.24 -19.62
N ILE A 179 17.94 -9.37 -18.83
CA ILE A 179 17.31 -10.67 -18.54
C ILE A 179 16.28 -10.87 -19.65
N GLN A 180 16.57 -11.82 -20.54
CA GLN A 180 15.58 -12.39 -21.45
C GLN A 180 14.40 -12.89 -20.61
N ILE A 181 13.24 -12.28 -20.75
CA ILE A 181 12.00 -12.85 -20.22
C ILE A 181 11.60 -13.94 -21.22
N GLN A 182 12.10 -15.16 -21.01
CA GLN A 182 11.39 -16.35 -21.46
C GLN A 182 10.22 -16.58 -20.52
N GLU A 183 9.02 -16.71 -21.08
CA GLU A 183 7.84 -17.25 -20.40
C GLU A 183 8.15 -18.70 -19.99
N GLU A 184 8.50 -18.91 -18.73
CA GLU A 184 8.60 -20.23 -18.13
C GLU A 184 7.31 -20.49 -17.34
N VAL A 185 6.43 -21.28 -17.95
CA VAL A 185 5.19 -21.79 -17.35
C VAL A 185 5.55 -23.02 -16.55
N ASP A 186 6.16 -22.83 -15.37
CA ASP A 186 6.45 -23.95 -14.48
C ASP A 186 5.33 -24.21 -13.49
N ALA A 187 4.77 -25.41 -13.63
CA ALA A 187 3.83 -26.05 -12.75
C ALA A 187 4.45 -26.20 -11.35
N PHE A 188 3.82 -25.61 -10.34
CA PHE A 188 4.12 -25.93 -8.96
C PHE A 188 3.49 -27.28 -8.62
N GLU A 189 4.34 -28.30 -8.61
CA GLU A 189 4.09 -29.61 -8.02
C GLU A 189 3.73 -29.53 -6.53
N ASP A 190 2.89 -30.48 -6.14
CA ASP A 190 2.32 -30.72 -4.83
C ASP A 190 3.35 -30.77 -3.70
N ALA A 191 3.24 -29.83 -2.75
CA ALA A 191 3.68 -30.03 -1.38
C ALA A 191 2.46 -29.97 -0.45
N SER A 192 1.79 -31.11 -0.30
CA SER A 192 0.77 -31.32 0.72
C SER A 192 1.38 -31.27 2.12
N PRO A 193 0.90 -30.42 3.05
CA PRO A 193 1.13 -30.66 4.47
C PRO A 193 0.11 -31.71 4.94
N THR A 194 0.62 -32.89 5.28
CA THR A 194 -0.12 -33.93 6.01
C THR A 194 -0.60 -33.35 7.34
N VAL A 195 -1.91 -33.12 7.47
CA VAL A 195 -2.53 -32.71 8.73
C VAL A 195 -2.74 -33.95 9.59
N SER A 196 -1.78 -34.25 10.45
CA SER A 196 -2.02 -35.10 11.61
C SER A 196 -2.82 -34.31 12.63
N ALA A 197 -4.05 -34.74 12.93
CA ALA A 197 -4.91 -34.14 13.94
C ALA A 197 -4.36 -34.42 15.36
N PRO A 198 -4.09 -33.40 16.19
CA PRO A 198 -3.96 -33.60 17.62
C PRO A 198 -5.37 -33.61 18.24
N ASN A 199 -5.74 -34.75 18.83
CA ASN A 199 -6.83 -34.85 19.80
C ASN A 199 -6.47 -33.99 21.02
N THR A 200 -6.96 -32.76 21.06
CA THR A 200 -7.03 -31.97 22.28
C THR A 200 -8.44 -31.40 22.33
N GLN A 201 -9.24 -31.89 23.28
CA GLN A 201 -10.61 -31.42 23.52
C GLN A 201 -10.58 -29.89 23.65
N SER A 202 -11.14 -29.20 22.66
CA SER A 202 -11.33 -27.76 22.76
C SER A 202 -12.29 -27.48 23.92
N PRO A 203 -12.00 -26.51 24.80
CA PRO A 203 -12.91 -26.15 25.87
C PRO A 203 -14.30 -25.79 25.29
N PRO A 204 -15.39 -26.03 26.03
CA PRO A 204 -16.73 -25.62 25.59
C PRO A 204 -16.73 -24.14 25.22
N LEU A 205 -17.34 -23.80 24.08
CA LEU A 205 -17.41 -22.45 23.50
C LEU A 205 -17.65 -21.34 24.54
N ALA A 206 -18.53 -21.61 25.51
CA ALA A 206 -18.90 -20.67 26.57
C ALA A 206 -17.75 -20.37 27.55
N ASP A 207 -16.92 -21.35 27.91
CA ASP A 207 -15.84 -21.18 28.88
C ASP A 207 -14.72 -20.30 28.31
N ALA A 208 -14.34 -20.52 27.05
CA ALA A 208 -13.28 -19.74 26.40
C ALA A 208 -13.66 -18.25 26.28
N LEU A 209 -14.90 -17.96 25.84
CA LEU A 209 -15.38 -16.59 25.69
C LEU A 209 -15.62 -15.90 27.04
N SER A 210 -15.95 -16.65 28.10
CA SER A 210 -16.18 -16.09 29.43
C SER A 210 -14.96 -15.37 30.04
N LYS A 211 -13.75 -15.75 29.58
CA LYS A 211 -12.46 -15.19 30.01
C LYS A 211 -12.12 -13.87 29.33
N ILE A 212 -12.84 -13.53 28.27
CA ILE A 212 -12.67 -12.29 27.51
C ILE A 212 -13.48 -11.18 28.19
N GLU A 213 -12.82 -10.05 28.40
CA GLU A 213 -13.46 -8.81 28.84
C GLU A 213 -14.05 -8.08 27.63
N ASP A 214 -13.24 -7.84 26.60
CA ASP A 214 -13.66 -7.11 25.40
C ASP A 214 -12.80 -7.49 24.19
N VAL A 215 -13.32 -7.23 22.99
CA VAL A 215 -12.61 -7.36 21.72
C VAL A 215 -12.62 -5.98 21.08
N ILE A 216 -11.47 -5.33 21.02
CA ILE A 216 -11.38 -3.95 20.56
C ILE A 216 -10.62 -3.83 19.24
N LEU A 217 -11.03 -2.85 18.44
CA LEU A 217 -10.33 -2.33 17.29
C LEU A 217 -9.64 -1.02 17.69
N ARG A 218 -8.35 -0.91 17.40
CA ARG A 218 -7.63 0.36 17.53
C ARG A 218 -6.92 0.67 16.23
N THR A 219 -6.88 1.95 15.89
CA THR A 219 -6.10 2.43 14.76
C THR A 219 -4.73 2.86 15.27
N VAL A 220 -3.68 2.30 14.69
CA VAL A 220 -2.31 2.41 15.14
C VAL A 220 -1.46 2.95 14.04
N THR A 221 -0.83 4.07 14.32
CA THR A 221 0.24 4.60 13.49
C THR A 221 1.49 3.75 13.76
N SER A 222 1.77 2.82 12.84
CA SER A 222 2.97 1.98 12.88
C SER A 222 4.06 2.60 12.01
N TYR A 223 5.29 2.55 12.49
CA TYR A 223 6.46 3.11 11.84
C TYR A 223 7.36 1.94 11.42
N GLY A 224 7.48 1.67 10.12
CA GLY A 224 8.34 0.61 9.59
C GLY A 224 9.36 1.12 8.58
N LEU A 225 10.23 0.23 8.10
CA LEU A 225 11.21 0.54 7.04
C LEU A 225 10.52 1.11 5.78
N ASN A 226 9.23 0.80 5.52
CA ASN A 226 8.46 1.39 4.42
C ASN A 226 7.40 2.44 4.86
N GLY A 227 7.68 3.22 5.91
CA GLY A 227 6.94 4.45 6.22
C GLY A 227 5.93 4.33 7.37
N VAL A 228 5.01 5.30 7.41
CA VAL A 228 3.89 5.33 8.36
C VAL A 228 2.75 4.51 7.78
N TYR A 229 2.27 3.55 8.55
CA TYR A 229 1.09 2.77 8.23
C TYR A 229 0.01 3.02 9.26
N ILE A 230 -1.20 3.20 8.78
CA ILE A 230 -2.38 3.15 9.61
C ILE A 230 -2.79 1.68 9.64
N ASN A 231 -2.41 1.00 10.71
CA ASN A 231 -2.80 -0.38 10.94
C ASN A 231 -4.03 -0.37 11.84
N ASN A 232 -5.07 -1.07 11.41
CA ASN A 232 -6.14 -1.42 12.32
C ASN A 232 -5.68 -2.69 13.05
N GLU A 233 -5.57 -2.59 14.37
CA GLU A 233 -5.20 -3.72 15.21
C GLU A 233 -6.40 -4.17 16.01
N VAL A 234 -6.67 -5.48 15.93
CA VAL A 234 -7.65 -6.13 16.79
C VAL A 234 -6.93 -6.58 18.05
N ASN A 235 -7.49 -6.29 19.22
CA ASN A 235 -6.91 -6.67 20.51
C ASN A 235 -7.97 -7.37 21.35
N ILE A 236 -7.64 -8.57 21.82
CA ILE A 236 -8.47 -9.33 22.75
C ILE A 236 -8.04 -8.98 24.17
N LEU A 237 -8.92 -8.33 24.92
CA LEU A 237 -8.70 -8.01 26.33
C LEU A 237 -9.23 -9.17 27.18
N TYR A 238 -8.36 -9.83 27.94
CA TYR A 238 -8.76 -10.88 28.86
C TYR A 238 -8.96 -10.31 30.27
N LYS A 239 -9.91 -10.88 31.02
CA LYS A 239 -10.26 -10.46 32.39
C LYS A 239 -9.11 -10.56 33.39
N ASN A 240 -8.13 -11.41 33.11
CA ASN A 240 -6.92 -11.57 33.92
C ASN A 240 -5.87 -10.45 33.67
N GLY A 241 -6.18 -9.45 32.84
CA GLY A 241 -5.31 -8.34 32.49
C GLY A 241 -4.32 -8.62 31.36
N ASP A 242 -4.44 -9.74 30.65
CA ASP A 242 -3.66 -10.00 29.43
C ASP A 242 -4.34 -9.39 28.21
N VAL A 243 -3.55 -8.90 27.26
CA VAL A 243 -4.04 -8.50 25.93
C VAL A 243 -3.29 -9.25 24.84
N PHE A 244 -4.04 -9.75 23.85
CA PHE A 244 -3.50 -10.43 22.67
C PHE A 244 -3.80 -9.65 21.39
N THR A 245 -2.77 -9.33 20.61
CA THR A 245 -2.89 -8.50 19.41
C THR A 245 -2.96 -9.33 18.12
N ASN A 246 -3.88 -8.93 17.23
CA ASN A 246 -4.16 -9.48 15.90
C ASN A 246 -4.38 -11.00 15.92
N PRO A 247 -5.52 -11.46 16.50
CA PRO A 247 -5.94 -12.85 16.40
C PRO A 247 -6.13 -13.25 14.94
N PHE A 248 -5.78 -14.50 14.66
CA PHE A 248 -6.00 -15.12 13.35
C PHE A 248 -6.96 -16.31 13.47
N LYS A 249 -6.77 -17.12 14.52
CA LYS A 249 -7.58 -18.30 14.82
C LYS A 249 -8.85 -17.95 15.61
N PRO A 250 -9.88 -18.83 15.59
CA PRO A 250 -11.07 -18.73 16.43
C PRO A 250 -10.69 -18.57 17.90
N LEU A 251 -11.38 -17.68 18.61
CA LEU A 251 -11.09 -17.40 20.02
C LEU A 251 -11.44 -18.59 20.92
N GLU A 252 -12.36 -19.44 20.48
CA GLU A 252 -12.90 -20.52 21.30
C GLU A 252 -11.98 -21.76 21.31
N SER A 253 -11.16 -21.91 20.26
CA SER A 253 -10.10 -22.91 20.18
C SER A 253 -8.74 -22.40 20.68
N PHE A 254 -8.68 -21.18 21.23
CA PHE A 254 -7.43 -20.49 21.45
C PHE A 254 -6.79 -20.88 22.80
N ASP A 255 -5.74 -21.71 22.73
CA ASP A 255 -4.90 -22.00 23.89
C ASP A 255 -3.98 -20.82 24.22
N ILE A 256 -4.36 -20.07 25.26
CA ILE A 256 -3.64 -18.91 25.77
C ILE A 256 -2.22 -19.27 26.20
N ALA A 257 -2.04 -20.37 26.93
CA ALA A 257 -0.76 -20.76 27.50
C ALA A 257 0.22 -21.18 26.40
N ALA A 258 -0.24 -22.02 25.47
CA ALA A 258 0.56 -22.42 24.31
C ALA A 258 0.90 -21.23 23.41
N SER A 259 -0.05 -20.30 23.20
CA SER A 259 0.17 -19.09 22.41
C SER A 259 1.19 -18.15 23.05
N LYS A 260 1.15 -17.94 24.37
CA LYS A 260 2.14 -17.15 25.12
C LYS A 260 3.55 -17.74 24.98
N LYS A 261 3.67 -19.07 25.07
CA LYS A 261 4.95 -19.77 24.87
C LYS A 261 5.48 -19.62 23.44
N LYS A 262 4.61 -19.76 22.43
CA LYS A 262 4.99 -19.72 21.01
C LYS A 262 5.27 -18.31 20.51
N ASN A 263 4.48 -17.33 20.92
CA ASN A 263 4.52 -15.96 20.41
C ASN A 263 4.48 -14.92 21.54
N PRO A 264 5.45 -14.90 22.48
CA PRO A 264 5.39 -14.06 23.67
C PRO A 264 5.27 -12.56 23.35
N LYS A 265 5.83 -12.12 22.22
CA LYS A 265 5.77 -10.71 21.75
C LYS A 265 4.38 -10.24 21.30
N LYS A 266 3.42 -11.14 21.12
CA LYS A 266 2.01 -10.79 20.81
C LYS A 266 1.15 -10.57 22.05
N TRP A 267 1.72 -10.80 23.23
CA TRP A 267 1.03 -10.73 24.51
C TRP A 267 1.59 -9.57 25.32
N ASP A 268 0.69 -8.74 25.81
CA ASP A 268 1.00 -7.61 26.68
C ASP A 268 0.08 -7.63 27.90
N ARG A 269 0.27 -6.68 28.82
CA ARG A 269 -0.61 -6.48 29.98
C ARG A 269 -1.45 -5.24 29.79
N TRP A 270 -2.69 -5.25 30.26
CA TRP A 270 -3.56 -4.08 30.23
C TRP A 270 -4.26 -3.83 31.56
N ALA A 271 -4.61 -2.57 31.81
CA ALA A 271 -5.51 -2.14 32.85
C ALA A 271 -6.38 -0.98 32.34
N LYS A 272 -7.59 -0.80 32.88
CA LYS A 272 -8.50 0.29 32.50
C LYS A 272 -8.67 1.26 33.66
N LYS A 273 -8.56 2.56 33.38
CA LYS A 273 -8.89 3.64 34.33
C LYS A 273 -9.72 4.68 33.58
N GLY A 274 -10.99 4.80 33.94
CA GLY A 274 -11.97 5.57 33.17
C GLY A 274 -12.07 5.06 31.72
N ASN A 275 -11.94 5.97 30.76
CA ASN A 275 -12.01 5.66 29.32
C ASN A 275 -10.64 5.39 28.68
N THR A 276 -9.58 5.24 29.46
CA THR A 276 -8.23 4.97 28.95
C THR A 276 -7.81 3.55 29.29
N LEU A 277 -7.31 2.82 28.30
CA LEU A 277 -6.61 1.55 28.52
C LEU A 277 -5.11 1.83 28.63
N TYR A 278 -4.48 1.35 29.69
CA TYR A 278 -3.04 1.41 29.90
C TYR A 278 -2.46 0.06 29.54
N VAL A 279 -1.67 0.00 28.47
CA VAL A 279 -1.11 -1.24 27.94
C VAL A 279 0.40 -1.27 28.08
N THR A 280 0.91 -2.20 28.89
CA THR A 280 2.33 -2.43 29.14
C THR A 280 2.87 -3.51 28.21
N ARG A 281 3.75 -3.11 27.30
CA ARG A 281 4.31 -4.01 26.29
C ARG A 281 5.32 -4.99 26.89
N SER A 282 5.17 -6.28 26.62
CA SER A 282 6.09 -7.32 27.10
C SER A 282 7.51 -7.14 26.56
N LYS A 283 7.66 -6.65 25.33
CA LYS A 283 8.96 -6.50 24.67
C LYS A 283 9.91 -5.51 25.37
N ASN A 284 9.38 -4.45 25.99
CA ASN A 284 10.20 -3.36 26.52
C ASN A 284 9.72 -2.80 27.86
N GLY A 285 8.68 -3.37 28.47
CA GLY A 285 8.09 -2.92 29.73
C GLY A 285 7.43 -1.55 29.68
N LYS A 286 7.32 -0.91 28.50
CA LYS A 286 6.75 0.44 28.39
C LYS A 286 5.23 0.40 28.40
N THR A 287 4.62 1.31 29.14
CA THR A 287 3.18 1.49 29.21
C THR A 287 2.72 2.60 28.27
N TYR A 288 1.64 2.33 27.54
CA TYR A 288 1.04 3.23 26.56
C TYR A 288 -0.43 3.51 26.92
N ASP A 289 -0.89 4.73 26.72
CA ASP A 289 -2.26 5.16 26.94
C ASP A 289 -3.09 5.05 25.65
N TRP A 290 -3.97 4.05 25.57
CA TRP A 290 -4.89 3.90 24.45
C TRP A 290 -6.18 4.64 24.77
N LYS A 291 -6.29 5.85 24.23
CA LYS A 291 -7.46 6.74 24.39
C LYS A 291 -8.51 6.59 23.29
N LYS A 292 -8.13 6.02 22.13
CA LYS A 292 -9.00 5.84 20.96
C LYS A 292 -9.01 4.37 20.56
N PHE A 293 -10.12 3.71 20.84
CA PHE A 293 -10.40 2.34 20.45
C PHE A 293 -11.93 2.18 20.36
N PHE A 294 -12.37 1.14 19.67
CA PHE A 294 -13.77 0.85 19.49
C PHE A 294 -14.04 -0.64 19.77
N PRO A 295 -15.13 -0.99 20.48
CA PRO A 295 -15.49 -2.40 20.65
C PRO A 295 -15.93 -2.99 19.31
N LEU A 296 -15.35 -4.13 18.93
CA LEU A 296 -15.85 -4.94 17.83
C LEU A 296 -17.14 -5.64 18.24
N ARG A 297 -18.02 -5.84 17.28
CA ARG A 297 -19.28 -6.55 17.50
C ARG A 297 -19.13 -8.02 17.10
N LYS A 298 -19.63 -8.90 17.96
CA LYS A 298 -19.86 -10.30 17.61
C LYS A 298 -21.04 -10.41 16.64
N ALA A 299 -21.01 -11.40 15.75
CA ALA A 299 -22.15 -11.74 14.91
C ALA A 299 -23.02 -12.81 15.55
N SER A 300 -24.33 -12.75 15.33
CA SER A 300 -25.25 -13.82 15.74
C SER A 300 -24.99 -15.10 14.95
N LYS A 301 -25.29 -16.25 15.55
CA LYS A 301 -25.25 -17.53 14.83
C LYS A 301 -26.16 -17.46 13.61
N GLY A 302 -25.63 -17.83 12.44
CA GLY A 302 -26.39 -17.80 11.17
C GLY A 302 -26.42 -16.43 10.48
N PHE A 303 -25.66 -15.44 10.97
CA PHE A 303 -25.48 -14.18 10.27
C PHE A 303 -24.87 -14.40 8.88
N THR A 304 -25.43 -13.73 7.87
CA THR A 304 -24.98 -13.81 6.48
C THR A 304 -24.46 -12.46 5.99
N LEU A 305 -23.32 -12.50 5.30
CA LEU A 305 -22.77 -11.40 4.51
C LEU A 305 -23.37 -11.43 3.09
N ASN A 306 -23.55 -10.27 2.48
CA ASN A 306 -23.98 -10.16 1.09
C ASN A 306 -23.24 -9.01 0.41
N GLY A 307 -22.59 -9.29 -0.71
CA GLY A 307 -21.91 -8.28 -1.52
C GLY A 307 -20.46 -8.63 -1.87
N LYS A 308 -19.76 -7.64 -2.43
CA LYS A 308 -18.36 -7.73 -2.84
C LYS A 308 -17.53 -6.81 -1.96
N PHE A 309 -16.44 -7.33 -1.41
CA PHE A 309 -15.61 -6.64 -0.45
C PHE A 309 -14.14 -6.69 -0.85
N ASN A 310 -13.43 -5.59 -0.71
CA ASN A 310 -11.97 -5.56 -0.87
C ASN A 310 -11.30 -5.65 0.49
N THR A 311 -10.10 -6.22 0.52
CA THR A 311 -9.26 -6.05 1.69
C THR A 311 -8.73 -4.61 1.73
N SER A 312 -8.87 -3.95 2.88
CA SER A 312 -8.31 -2.61 3.09
C SER A 312 -6.88 -2.63 3.63
N ASP A 313 -6.29 -3.81 3.80
CA ASP A 313 -4.94 -3.91 4.34
C ASP A 313 -3.90 -3.64 3.26
N PRO A 314 -3.10 -2.56 3.39
CA PRO A 314 -2.14 -2.16 2.36
C PRO A 314 -1.00 -3.17 2.16
N PHE A 315 -0.89 -4.19 3.01
CA PHE A 315 0.18 -5.20 2.99
C PHE A 315 -0.28 -6.64 3.21
N GLY A 316 -1.57 -6.96 3.07
CA GLY A 316 -2.04 -8.35 3.22
C GLY A 316 -1.73 -8.91 4.61
N GLY A 317 -2.36 -8.35 5.64
CA GLY A 317 -2.17 -8.74 7.05
C GLY A 317 -2.42 -10.21 7.36
N ALA A 318 -2.96 -10.99 6.42
CA ALA A 318 -2.95 -12.45 6.45
C ALA A 318 -1.84 -12.98 5.53
N THR A 319 -0.85 -13.66 6.12
CA THR A 319 0.12 -14.51 5.43
C THR A 319 -0.52 -15.66 4.62
N VAL A 320 -1.86 -15.82 4.66
CA VAL A 320 -2.57 -16.97 4.10
C VAL A 320 -3.57 -16.58 3.00
N ILE A 321 -4.04 -15.33 2.93
CA ILE A 321 -5.07 -14.92 1.96
C ILE A 321 -4.51 -13.79 1.09
N ASN A 322 -3.76 -14.15 0.04
CA ASN A 322 -3.30 -13.23 -1.00
C ASN A 322 -4.45 -12.93 -1.99
N VAL A 323 -5.53 -12.35 -1.48
CA VAL A 323 -6.75 -12.09 -2.26
C VAL A 323 -7.14 -10.63 -2.08
N SER A 324 -7.33 -9.94 -3.20
CA SER A 324 -7.74 -8.54 -3.21
C SER A 324 -9.22 -8.35 -2.88
N THR A 325 -10.05 -9.34 -3.20
CA THR A 325 -11.51 -9.23 -3.17
C THR A 325 -12.18 -10.55 -2.74
N VAL A 326 -13.24 -10.47 -1.95
CA VAL A 326 -14.14 -11.59 -1.63
C VAL A 326 -15.58 -11.24 -1.98
N VAL A 327 -16.33 -12.22 -2.44
CA VAL A 327 -17.77 -12.10 -2.69
C VAL A 327 -18.51 -13.03 -1.75
N PHE A 328 -19.55 -12.53 -1.11
CA PHE A 328 -20.48 -13.27 -0.27
C PHE A 328 -21.91 -13.15 -0.81
N ASP A 329 -22.74 -14.15 -0.55
CA ASP A 329 -24.18 -14.06 -0.76
C ASP A 329 -25.00 -14.41 0.49
N ASP A 330 -26.28 -14.07 0.42
CA ASP A 330 -27.30 -14.30 1.45
C ASP A 330 -27.64 -15.79 1.67
N LYS A 331 -27.07 -16.70 0.87
CA LYS A 331 -27.24 -18.16 1.00
C LYS A 331 -26.06 -18.84 1.68
N GLY A 332 -25.15 -18.06 2.28
CA GLY A 332 -23.99 -18.57 2.99
C GLY A 332 -22.91 -19.11 2.04
N ARG A 333 -22.78 -18.57 0.82
CA ARG A 333 -21.71 -18.90 -0.12
C ARG A 333 -20.68 -17.79 -0.23
N PHE A 334 -19.44 -18.16 -0.47
CA PHE A 334 -18.35 -17.23 -0.72
C PHE A 334 -17.47 -17.66 -1.90
N ALA A 335 -16.77 -16.68 -2.47
CA ALA A 335 -15.68 -16.92 -3.41
C ALA A 335 -14.58 -15.87 -3.24
N TRP A 336 -13.34 -16.32 -3.09
CA TRP A 336 -12.16 -15.48 -3.21
C TRP A 336 -11.93 -15.12 -4.67
N VAL A 337 -11.72 -13.83 -4.97
CA VAL A 337 -11.51 -13.32 -6.32
C VAL A 337 -10.19 -12.57 -6.39
N THR A 338 -9.25 -13.11 -7.17
CA THR A 338 -8.04 -12.39 -7.57
C THR A 338 -8.38 -11.54 -8.79
N VAL A 339 -8.26 -10.22 -8.67
CA VAL A 339 -8.58 -9.31 -9.77
C VAL A 339 -7.48 -9.38 -10.84
N LYS A 340 -7.64 -10.25 -11.84
CA LYS A 340 -7.05 -10.10 -13.18
C LYS A 340 -8.17 -9.59 -14.09
N GLY A 341 -7.95 -8.46 -14.76
CA GLY A 341 -8.97 -7.60 -15.36
C GLY A 341 -10.15 -8.31 -16.04
N GLY A 342 -11.37 -7.86 -15.70
CA GLY A 342 -12.62 -8.33 -16.30
C GLY A 342 -13.75 -8.41 -15.26
N SER A 343 -14.90 -7.82 -15.58
CA SER A 343 -16.14 -7.98 -14.82
C SER A 343 -16.72 -9.38 -15.07
N THR A 344 -16.14 -10.41 -14.47
CA THR A 344 -16.65 -11.79 -14.59
C THR A 344 -17.83 -12.03 -13.64
N ASN A 345 -18.83 -12.76 -14.12
CA ASN A 345 -20.00 -13.14 -13.34
C ASN A 345 -19.60 -14.11 -12.22
N TRP A 346 -19.76 -13.70 -10.95
CA TRP A 346 -19.29 -14.45 -9.78
C TRP A 346 -19.88 -15.87 -9.69
N LYS A 347 -21.08 -16.10 -10.25
CA LYS A 347 -21.71 -17.43 -10.32
C LYS A 347 -20.83 -18.45 -11.05
N SER A 348 -20.12 -18.02 -12.10
CA SER A 348 -19.18 -18.88 -12.85
C SER A 348 -17.89 -19.16 -12.07
N ILE A 349 -17.50 -18.25 -11.16
CA ILE A 349 -16.32 -18.42 -10.30
C ILE A 349 -16.62 -19.44 -9.20
N TYR A 350 -17.81 -19.35 -8.59
CA TYR A 350 -18.23 -20.27 -7.52
C TYR A 350 -18.19 -21.74 -7.95
N SER A 351 -18.71 -22.07 -9.13
CA SER A 351 -18.86 -23.46 -9.57
C SER A 351 -17.54 -24.14 -9.99
N LYS A 352 -16.47 -23.38 -10.23
CA LYS A 352 -15.21 -23.90 -10.81
C LYS A 352 -13.97 -23.64 -9.94
N SER A 353 -14.10 -22.88 -8.85
CA SER A 353 -12.96 -22.46 -8.03
C SER A 353 -12.80 -23.33 -6.79
N THR A 354 -11.56 -23.77 -6.54
CA THR A 354 -11.14 -24.37 -5.27
C THR A 354 -11.06 -23.35 -4.13
N SER A 355 -11.12 -22.06 -4.45
CA SER A 355 -11.14 -20.93 -3.51
C SER A 355 -12.56 -20.39 -3.27
N ALA A 356 -13.59 -21.20 -3.54
CA ALA A 356 -14.98 -20.90 -3.25
C ALA A 356 -15.61 -22.00 -2.40
N GLY A 357 -16.74 -21.69 -1.76
CA GLY A 357 -17.44 -22.65 -0.92
C GLY A 357 -18.55 -22.03 -0.08
N ARG A 358 -18.90 -22.70 1.01
CA ARG A 358 -19.89 -22.24 1.98
C ARG A 358 -19.22 -21.68 3.23
N TYR A 359 -19.87 -20.74 3.89
CA TYR A 359 -19.39 -20.22 5.16
C TYR A 359 -20.48 -20.25 6.22
N GLU A 360 -20.05 -20.30 7.48
CA GLU A 360 -20.90 -20.19 8.65
C GLU A 360 -20.25 -19.21 9.62
N ILE A 361 -21.04 -18.29 10.18
CA ILE A 361 -20.58 -17.33 11.19
C ILE A 361 -21.26 -17.65 12.52
N ASN A 362 -20.45 -17.68 13.57
CA ASN A 362 -20.89 -17.82 14.95
C ASN A 362 -20.02 -16.94 15.86
N THR A 363 -20.61 -15.93 16.49
CA THR A 363 -19.92 -15.04 17.43
C THR A 363 -18.70 -14.34 16.81
N TYR A 364 -17.49 -14.75 17.18
CA TYR A 364 -16.22 -14.19 16.71
C TYR A 364 -15.49 -15.16 15.77
N THR A 365 -16.23 -16.07 15.14
CA THR A 365 -15.67 -17.12 14.29
C THR A 365 -16.42 -17.21 12.98
N ILE A 366 -15.65 -17.29 11.90
CA ILE A 366 -16.13 -17.68 10.58
C ILE A 366 -15.47 -19.01 10.20
N THR A 367 -16.29 -19.98 9.80
CA THR A 367 -15.85 -21.26 9.25
C THR A 367 -16.08 -21.25 7.76
N LEU A 368 -15.01 -21.45 6.98
CA LEU A 368 -15.02 -21.54 5.52
C LEU A 368 -14.91 -23.02 5.13
N LYS A 369 -15.91 -23.53 4.43
CA LYS A 369 -15.97 -24.90 3.89
C LYS A 369 -15.83 -24.83 2.37
N TYR A 370 -14.64 -25.12 1.87
CA TYR A 370 -14.30 -25.02 0.46
C TYR A 370 -14.89 -26.16 -0.37
N ASN A 371 -15.12 -25.92 -1.66
CA ASN A 371 -15.63 -26.91 -2.61
C ASN A 371 -14.69 -28.12 -2.78
N ASN A 372 -13.40 -27.98 -2.47
CA ASN A 372 -12.42 -29.07 -2.49
C ASN A 372 -12.44 -29.93 -1.21
N GLY A 373 -13.42 -29.75 -0.32
CA GLY A 373 -13.55 -30.49 0.93
C GLY A 373 -12.69 -29.96 2.08
N LYS A 374 -11.78 -29.01 1.86
CA LYS A 374 -11.02 -28.37 2.94
C LYS A 374 -11.94 -27.46 3.76
N ALA A 375 -11.67 -27.37 5.05
CA ALA A 375 -12.34 -26.42 5.94
C ALA A 375 -11.32 -25.71 6.82
N GLU A 376 -11.55 -24.42 7.06
CA GLU A 376 -10.79 -23.65 8.03
C GLU A 376 -11.73 -22.77 8.86
N SER A 377 -11.31 -22.47 10.08
CA SER A 377 -12.03 -21.51 10.93
C SER A 377 -11.07 -20.40 11.31
N LEU A 378 -11.56 -19.17 11.26
CA LEU A 378 -10.80 -17.94 11.45
C LEU A 378 -11.52 -17.03 12.43
N PHE A 379 -10.76 -16.13 13.05
CA PHE A 379 -11.36 -15.02 13.79
C PHE A 379 -12.28 -14.21 12.87
N PHE A 380 -13.40 -13.73 13.41
CA PHE A 380 -14.35 -12.87 12.72
C PHE A 380 -14.78 -11.74 13.66
N GLY A 381 -15.02 -10.55 13.13
CA GLY A 381 -15.58 -9.44 13.90
C GLY A 381 -16.18 -8.37 13.02
N LEU A 382 -17.32 -7.82 13.44
CA LEU A 382 -17.98 -6.71 12.76
C LEU A 382 -17.49 -5.38 13.34
N TYR A 383 -17.36 -4.37 12.48
CA TYR A 383 -17.05 -3.02 12.94
C TYR A 383 -18.22 -2.43 13.77
N PRO A 384 -17.94 -1.41 14.60
CA PRO A 384 -18.96 -0.85 15.49
C PRO A 384 -20.15 -0.22 14.77
N LYS A 385 -19.93 0.36 13.59
CA LYS A 385 -20.92 1.25 12.94
C LYS A 385 -21.89 0.53 11.99
N ASP A 386 -21.45 -0.56 11.36
CA ASP A 386 -22.24 -1.23 10.32
C ASP A 386 -21.85 -2.71 10.18
N ASN A 387 -22.62 -3.41 9.36
CA ASN A 387 -22.44 -4.83 9.04
C ASN A 387 -21.64 -5.07 7.74
N GLU A 388 -21.15 -4.00 7.09
CA GLU A 388 -20.47 -4.06 5.80
C GLU A 388 -18.95 -3.99 5.94
N HIS A 389 -18.47 -3.51 7.08
CA HIS A 389 -17.05 -3.51 7.46
C HIS A 389 -16.80 -4.59 8.50
N PHE A 390 -15.89 -5.50 8.21
CA PHE A 390 -15.63 -6.65 9.06
C PHE A 390 -14.17 -7.13 8.94
N ILE A 391 -13.81 -8.06 9.82
CA ILE A 391 -12.51 -8.71 9.86
C ILE A 391 -12.70 -10.20 9.65
N ILE A 392 -11.82 -10.82 8.86
CA ILE A 392 -11.63 -12.28 8.77
C ILE A 392 -10.16 -12.58 9.03
N GLY A 393 -9.88 -13.36 10.07
CA GLY A 393 -8.54 -13.56 10.60
C GLY A 393 -7.94 -12.24 11.06
N SER A 394 -6.80 -11.87 10.47
CA SER A 394 -6.15 -10.57 10.68
C SER A 394 -6.40 -9.57 9.55
N SER A 395 -7.31 -9.89 8.62
CA SER A 395 -7.57 -9.06 7.44
C SER A 395 -8.86 -8.26 7.56
N HIS A 396 -8.80 -6.97 7.19
CA HIS A 396 -9.91 -6.03 7.20
C HIS A 396 -10.58 -5.96 5.83
N PHE A 397 -11.91 -5.98 5.81
CA PHE A 397 -12.73 -5.96 4.59
C PHE A 397 -13.69 -4.79 4.58
N VAL A 398 -13.80 -4.15 3.40
CA VAL A 398 -14.65 -2.99 3.15
C VAL A 398 -15.46 -3.19 1.86
N PRO A 399 -16.68 -2.66 1.75
CA PRO A 399 -17.51 -2.84 0.56
C PRO A 399 -16.84 -2.19 -0.66
N VAL A 400 -16.94 -2.86 -1.81
CA VAL A 400 -16.55 -2.26 -3.10
C VAL A 400 -17.62 -1.23 -3.48
N GLN A 401 -17.24 0.04 -3.56
CA GLN A 401 -18.15 1.11 -4.00
C GLN A 401 -18.71 0.78 -5.38
N LYS A 402 -20.04 0.93 -5.52
CA LYS A 402 -20.77 0.68 -6.76
C LYS A 402 -20.50 1.75 -7.81
#